data_AF-A0A8D2IWN8-F1
#
_entry.id   AF-A0A8D2IWN8-F1
#
_cell.length_a   1.000
_cell.length_b   1.000
_cell.length_c   1.000
_cell.angle_alpha   90.00
_cell.angle_beta   90.00
_cell.angle_gamma   90.00
#
_symmetry.space_group_name_H-M   'P 1'
#
loop_
_entity.id
_entity.type
_entity.pdbx_description
1 polymer ?
#
loop_
_entity_poly.entity_id
_entity_poly.type
_entity_poly.pdbx_seq_one_letter_code
_entity_poly.pdbx_strand_id
1 'polypeptide(L)' 'VSKAKLACTGVSAAGSDASCPPGYEVTSCACGMGCGSWDIRGNSACHCQCERMDWTYARCCKVIFDNCW' A
#
# COMPACT_ATOMS: atom_id res chain seq x y z
N VAL A 1 15.97 23.05 -9.09
CA VAL A 1 15.46 21.71 -8.70
C VAL A 1 14.15 21.90 -7.97
N SER A 2 13.06 21.33 -8.49
CA SER A 2 11.75 21.34 -7.83
C SER A 2 11.79 20.49 -6.56
N LYS A 3 11.22 20.95 -5.45
CA LYS A 3 11.14 20.12 -4.23
C LYS A 3 10.07 19.05 -4.42
N ALA A 4 10.49 17.78 -4.39
CA ALA A 4 9.60 16.64 -4.38
C ALA A 4 9.51 16.05 -2.97
N LYS A 5 8.30 15.67 -2.55
CA LYS A 5 8.06 14.92 -1.31
C LYS A 5 7.38 13.61 -1.65
N LEU A 6 7.65 12.58 -0.85
CA LEU A 6 6.92 11.32 -0.91
C LEU A 6 5.80 11.37 0.14
N ALA A 7 4.56 11.51 -0.31
CA ALA A 7 3.39 11.46 0.56
C ALA A 7 2.93 10.01 0.70
N CYS A 8 2.91 9.49 1.92
CA CYS A 8 2.55 8.11 2.20
C CYS A 8 1.41 7.99 3.21
N THR A 9 0.52 7.03 2.98
CA THR A 9 -0.58 6.66 3.86
C THR A 9 -0.66 5.14 4.01
N GLY A 10 -1.39 4.68 5.02
CA GLY A 10 -1.67 3.27 5.25
C GLY A 10 -3.14 2.97 4.98
N VAL A 11 -3.42 1.86 4.30
CA VAL A 11 -4.77 1.33 4.16
C VAL A 11 -4.81 -0.06 4.75
N SER A 12 -5.73 -0.31 5.67
CA SER A 12 -6.00 -1.64 6.23
C SER A 12 -7.39 -2.08 5.81
N ALA A 13 -7.54 -3.36 5.48
CA ALA A 13 -8.80 -4.00 5.14
C ALA A 13 -8.87 -5.40 5.75
N ALA A 14 -10.09 -5.88 6.01
CA ALA A 14 -10.32 -7.25 6.45
C ALA A 14 -10.10 -8.23 5.29
N GLY A 15 -9.61 -9.43 5.60
CA GLY A 15 -9.32 -10.46 4.60
C GLY A 15 -7.95 -10.30 3.94
N SER A 16 -7.79 -10.93 2.76
CA SER A 16 -6.49 -11.08 2.08
C SER A 16 -6.09 -9.93 1.16
N ASP A 17 -6.94 -8.93 0.96
CA ASP A 17 -6.69 -7.87 -0.03
C ASP A 17 -6.85 -6.48 0.59
N ALA A 18 -5.89 -5.59 0.31
CA ALA A 18 -5.99 -4.17 0.64
C ALA A 18 -5.52 -3.31 -0.54
N SER A 19 -6.36 -2.34 -0.95
CA SER A 19 -6.09 -1.51 -2.12
C SER A 19 -5.79 -0.06 -1.75
N CYS A 20 -4.77 0.51 -2.38
CA CYS A 20 -4.45 1.91 -2.24
C CYS A 20 -5.51 2.81 -2.90
N PRO A 21 -5.68 4.05 -2.40
CA PRO A 21 -6.56 5.02 -3.05
C PRO A 21 -6.02 5.40 -4.44
N PRO A 22 -6.87 5.87 -5.36
CA PRO A 22 -6.44 6.33 -6.68
C PRO A 22 -5.31 7.36 -6.60
N GLY A 23 -4.29 7.21 -7.44
CA GLY A 23 -3.12 8.08 -7.48
C GLY A 23 -2.05 7.80 -6.42
N TYR A 24 -2.21 6.72 -5.64
CA TYR A 24 -1.14 6.14 -4.82
C TYR A 24 -0.74 4.77 -5.36
N GLU A 25 0.54 4.45 -5.25
CA GLU A 25 1.09 3.13 -5.56
C GLU A 25 1.45 2.39 -4.28
N VAL A 26 1.35 1.06 -4.31
CA VAL A 26 1.77 0.21 -3.20
C VAL A 26 3.29 0.18 -3.14
N THR A 27 3.86 0.48 -1.97
CA THR A 27 5.31 0.35 -1.71
C THR A 27 5.66 -0.87 -0.87
N SER A 28 4.74 -1.31 -0.01
CA SER A 28 4.93 -2.50 0.82
C SER A 28 3.59 -3.01 1.35
N CYS A 29 3.53 -4.30 1.68
CA CYS A 29 2.37 -4.91 2.32
C CYS A 29 2.74 -5.45 3.70
N ALA A 30 1.73 -5.59 4.56
CA ALA A 30 1.80 -6.37 5.78
C ALA A 30 0.51 -7.19 5.92
N CYS A 31 0.64 -8.39 6.48
CA CYS A 31 -0.47 -9.31 6.67
C CYS A 31 -0.62 -9.63 8.14
N GLY A 32 -1.86 -9.90 8.56
CA GLY A 32 -2.11 -10.42 9.89
C GLY A 32 -1.64 -11.86 10.08
N MET A 33 -1.85 -12.37 11.29
CA MET A 33 -1.41 -13.70 11.73
C MET A 33 0.08 -14.02 11.50
N GLY A 34 0.94 -13.01 11.36
CA GLY A 34 2.37 -13.20 11.10
C GLY A 34 2.68 -13.73 9.69
N CYS A 35 1.74 -13.65 8.75
CA CYS A 35 1.99 -14.05 7.36
C CYS A 35 3.01 -13.09 6.71
N GLY A 36 4.13 -13.63 6.26
CA GLY A 36 5.16 -12.89 5.51
C GLY A 36 5.01 -12.98 3.99
N SER A 37 4.08 -13.80 3.50
CA SER A 37 3.90 -14.08 2.07
C SER A 37 2.83 -13.18 1.48
N TRP A 38 3.24 -12.23 0.64
CA TRP A 38 2.35 -11.30 -0.05
C TRP A 38 2.89 -10.92 -1.43
N ASP A 39 1.99 -10.48 -2.30
CA ASP A 39 2.32 -9.90 -3.61
C ASP A 39 1.54 -8.60 -3.85
N ILE A 40 1.99 -7.84 -4.85
CA ILE A 40 1.33 -6.62 -5.32
C ILE A 40 0.63 -6.91 -6.65
N ARG A 41 -0.67 -6.64 -6.72
CA ARG A 41 -1.49 -6.80 -7.92
C ARG A 41 -1.72 -5.46 -8.60
N GLY A 42 -1.28 -5.35 -9.86
CA GLY A 42 -1.51 -4.16 -10.70
C GLY A 42 -0.99 -2.84 -10.12
N ASN A 43 0.05 -2.89 -9.27
CA ASN A 43 0.68 -1.76 -8.56
C ASN A 43 -0.16 -1.04 -7.49
N SER A 44 -1.41 -1.45 -7.28
CA SER A 44 -2.35 -0.72 -6.43
C SER A 44 -2.98 -1.55 -5.30
N ALA A 45 -2.83 -2.88 -5.32
CA ALA A 45 -3.38 -3.75 -4.30
C ALA A 45 -2.34 -4.69 -3.72
N CYS A 46 -2.36 -4.84 -2.39
CA CYS A 46 -1.67 -5.89 -1.66
C CYS A 46 -2.55 -7.13 -1.61
N HIS A 47 -1.95 -8.30 -1.83
CA HIS A 47 -2.59 -9.60 -1.63
C HIS A 47 -1.75 -10.46 -0.68
N CYS A 48 -2.34 -10.87 0.44
CA CYS A 48 -1.72 -11.81 1.38
C CYS A 48 -2.08 -13.25 1.01
N GLN A 49 -1.04 -14.08 0.84
CA GLN A 49 -1.16 -15.41 0.23
C GLN A 49 -1.42 -16.53 1.23
N CYS A 50 -1.19 -16.31 2.52
CA CYS A 50 -1.46 -17.33 3.52
C CYS A 50 -2.97 -17.53 3.69
N GLU A 51 -3.38 -18.68 4.21
CA GLU A 51 -4.80 -18.98 4.44
C GLU A 51 -5.37 -18.20 5.64
N ARG A 52 -6.67 -17.94 5.60
CA ARG A 52 -7.49 -17.38 6.69
C ARG A 52 -7.08 -15.97 7.19
N MET A 53 -6.62 -15.10 6.29
CA MET A 53 -6.24 -13.73 6.64
C MET A 53 -7.36 -12.99 7.40
N ASP A 54 -7.02 -12.53 8.60
CA ASP A 54 -7.84 -11.64 9.42
C ASP A 54 -7.81 -10.22 8.85
N TRP A 55 -6.62 -9.73 8.48
CA TRP A 55 -6.44 -8.43 7.86
C TRP A 55 -5.23 -8.36 6.91
N THR A 56 -5.29 -7.39 6.00
CA THR A 56 -4.21 -6.98 5.12
C THR A 56 -3.99 -5.48 5.23
N TYR A 57 -2.73 -5.05 5.13
CA TYR A 57 -2.33 -3.64 5.16
C TYR A 57 -1.46 -3.32 3.94
N ALA A 58 -1.81 -2.23 3.26
CA ALA A 58 -1.05 -1.66 2.16
C ALA A 58 -0.42 -0.33 2.59
N ARG A 59 0.89 -0.18 2.36
CA ARG A 59 1.56 1.11 2.42
C ARG A 59 1.49 1.75 1.04
N CYS A 60 0.84 2.91 0.98
CA CYS A 60 0.49 3.61 -0.25
C CYS A 60 1.25 4.92 -0.33
N CYS A 61 2.05 5.16 -1.37
CA CYS A 61 2.81 6.39 -1.52
C CYS A 61 2.59 7.04 -2.90
N LYS A 62 2.81 8.35 -2.97
CA LYS A 62 2.88 9.11 -4.23
C LYS A 62 3.89 10.24 -4.13
N VAL A 63 4.47 10.62 -5.26
CA VAL A 63 5.32 11.81 -5.34
C VAL A 63 4.43 13.03 -5.48
N ILE A 64 4.65 14.02 -4.61
CA ILE A 64 4.04 15.35 -4.72
C ILE A 64 5.14 16.37 -4.97
N PHE A 65 4.86 17.34 -5.83
CA PHE A 65 5.76 18.45 -6.10
C PHE A 65 5.23 19.68 -5.36
N ASP A 66 6.07 20.29 -4.54
CA ASP A 66 5.78 21.60 -3.98
C ASP A 66 5.96 22.61 -5.13
N ASN A 67 4.87 22.96 -5.81
CA ASN A 67 4.90 24.07 -6.75
C ASN A 67 4.97 25.36 -5.93
N CYS A 68 6.18 25.93 -5.80
CA CYS A 68 6.33 27.31 -5.37
C CYS A 68 5.69 28.20 -6.44
N TRP A 69 4.55 28.79 -6.08
CA TRP A 69 4.01 29.99 -6.73
C TRP A 69 4.61 31.21 -6.04
#